data_AF-A0A658NNV7-F1
#
_entry.id   AF-A0A658NNV7-F1
#
_cell.length_a   1.000
_cell.length_b   1.000
_cell.length_c   1.000
_cell.angle_alpha   90.00
_cell.angle_beta   90.00
_cell.angle_gamma   90.00
#
_symmetry.space_group_name_H-M   'P 1'
#
loop_
_entity.id
_entity.type
_entity.pdbx_description
1 polymer ?
#
loop_
_entity_poly.entity_id
_entity_poly.type
_entity_poly.pdbx_seq_one_letter_code
_entity_poly.pdbx_strand_id
1 'polypeptide(L)'
;MFIVVIALVFDFINGFHDAANSIATVVSTRVLRPQQAVVWAAFFNFVAVFFIGTQVAKTIGTGIVDPQIVDNMLILSALGGAII
;
A
#
# COMPACT_ATOMS: atom_id res chain seq x y z
N MET A 1 -4.02 14.33 12.87
CA MET A 1 -3.41 13.15 13.52
C MET A 1 -4.28 11.90 13.37
N PHE A 2 -5.59 11.95 13.66
CA PHE A 2 -6.51 10.81 13.47
C PHE A 2 -6.49 10.21 12.04
N ILE A 3 -6.54 11.06 11.02
CA ILE A 3 -6.47 10.64 9.60
C ILE A 3 -5.17 9.88 9.30
N VAL A 4 -4.04 10.29 9.88
CA VAL A 4 -2.74 9.63 9.66
C VAL A 4 -2.76 8.23 10.25
N VAL A 5 -3.37 8.04 11.42
CA VAL A 5 -3.50 6.71 12.03
C VAL A 5 -4.32 5.79 11.12
N ILE A 6 -5.45 6.28 10.60
CA ILE A 6 -6.30 5.49 9.68
C ILE A 6 -5.56 5.20 8.37
N ALA A 7 -4.84 6.17 7.82
CA ALA A 7 -4.03 5.98 6.62
C ALA A 7 -2.97 4.89 6.83
N LEU A 8 -2.30 4.86 8.00
CA LEU A 8 -1.34 3.81 8.35
C LEU A 8 -2.00 2.42 8.48
N VAL A 9 -3.24 2.36 9.00
CA VAL A 9 -4.00 1.10 9.06
C VAL A 9 -4.35 0.62 7.65
N PHE A 10 -4.82 1.52 6.79
CA PHE A 10 -5.08 1.22 5.38
C PHE A 10 -3.82 0.73 4.67
N ASP A 11 -2.70 1.45 4.80
CA ASP A 11 -1.43 1.07 4.18
C ASP A 11 -0.95 -0.31 4.66
N PHE A 12 -1.11 -0.62 5.94
CA PHE A 12 -0.76 -1.93 6.48
C PHE A 12 -1.60 -3.05 5.86
N ILE A 13 -2.91 -2.86 5.76
CA ILE A 13 -3.83 -3.85 5.18
C ILE A 13 -3.52 -4.04 3.70
N ASN A 14 -3.39 -2.96 2.92
CA ASN A 14 -3.02 -3.05 1.51
C ASN A 14 -1.67 -3.73 1.30
N GLY A 15 -0.66 -3.36 2.10
CA GLY A 15 0.65 -3.99 2.07
C GLY A 15 0.61 -5.48 2.36
N PHE A 16 -0.28 -5.93 3.26
CA PHE A 16 -0.48 -7.36 3.53
C PHE A 16 -1.08 -8.11 2.34
N HIS A 17 -2.11 -7.53 1.70
CA HIS A 17 -2.71 -8.10 0.49
C HIS A 17 -1.70 -8.18 -0.67
N ASP A 18 -0.93 -7.12 -0.90
CA ASP A 18 0.08 -7.06 -1.95
C ASP A 18 1.25 -8.02 -1.71
N ALA A 19 1.68 -8.15 -0.44
CA ALA A 19 2.69 -9.14 -0.06
C ALA A 19 2.20 -10.56 -0.37
N ALA A 20 0.95 -10.90 -0.05
CA ALA A 20 0.37 -12.20 -0.35
C ALA A 20 0.38 -12.50 -1.87
N ASN A 21 -0.02 -11.53 -2.68
CA ASN A 21 -0.02 -11.65 -4.14
C ASN A 21 1.40 -11.83 -4.72
N SER A 22 2.38 -11.12 -4.16
CA SER A 22 3.77 -11.14 -4.66
C SER A 22 4.54 -12.40 -4.29
N ILE A 23 4.17 -13.08 -3.18
CA ILE A 23 4.87 -14.29 -2.71
C ILE A 23 4.17 -15.59 -3.09
N ALA A 24 2.89 -15.56 -3.49
CA ALA A 24 2.08 -16.75 -3.74
C ALA A 24 2.75 -17.73 -4.71
N THR A 25 3.36 -17.22 -5.78
CA THR A 25 4.03 -18.04 -6.79
C THR A 25 5.31 -18.69 -6.26
N VAL A 26 6.15 -17.93 -5.55
CA VAL A 26 7.45 -18.39 -5.01
C VAL A 26 7.26 -19.40 -3.87
N VAL A 27 6.22 -19.21 -3.06
CA VAL A 27 5.85 -20.14 -1.98
C VAL A 27 5.18 -21.41 -2.54
N SER A 28 4.27 -21.27 -3.52
CA SER A 28 3.59 -22.42 -4.15
C SER A 28 4.56 -23.32 -4.91
N THR A 29 5.53 -22.74 -5.60
CA THR A 29 6.61 -23.47 -6.29
C THR A 29 7.69 -24.01 -5.33
N ARG A 30 7.57 -23.72 -4.03
CA ARG A 30 8.51 -24.15 -2.97
C ARG A 30 9.94 -23.66 -3.17
N VAL A 31 10.13 -22.56 -3.89
CA VAL A 31 11.45 -21.94 -4.09
C VAL A 31 11.93 -21.29 -2.79
N LEU A 32 11.02 -20.67 -2.03
CA LEU A 32 11.29 -20.09 -0.71
C LEU A 32 10.31 -20.60 0.34
N ARG A 33 10.75 -20.65 1.61
CA ARG A 33 9.85 -20.89 2.74
C ARG A 33 8.95 -19.66 2.95
N PRO A 34 7.71 -19.82 3.45
CA PRO A 34 6.77 -18.70 3.63
C PRO A 34 7.36 -17.51 4.39
N GLN A 35 8.09 -17.76 5.48
CA GLN A 35 8.74 -16.70 6.26
C GLN A 35 9.80 -15.93 5.46
N GLN A 36 10.61 -16.64 4.68
CA GLN A 36 11.64 -16.02 3.82
C GLN A 36 10.99 -15.18 2.72
N ALA A 37 9.89 -15.67 2.15
CA ALA A 37 9.17 -14.95 1.10
C ALA A 37 8.54 -13.65 1.63
N VAL A 38 7.98 -13.64 2.85
CA VAL A 38 7.45 -12.43 3.48
C VAL A 38 8.56 -11.40 3.74
N VAL A 39 9.71 -11.84 4.28
CA VAL A 39 10.87 -10.94 4.49
C VAL A 39 11.37 -10.38 3.16
N TRP A 40 11.40 -11.21 2.12
CA TRP A 40 11.78 -10.79 0.77
C TRP A 40 10.81 -9.72 0.23
N ALA A 41 9.50 -9.97 0.29
CA ALA A 41 8.50 -9.01 -0.15
C ALA A 41 8.58 -7.68 0.63
N ALA A 42 8.69 -7.73 1.96
CA ALA A 42 8.83 -6.54 2.79
C ALA A 42 10.08 -5.72 2.43
N PHE A 43 11.22 -6.39 2.20
CA PHE A 43 12.46 -5.73 1.82
C PHE A 43 12.31 -5.01 0.47
N PHE A 44 11.83 -5.68 -0.57
CA PHE A 44 11.69 -5.05 -1.89
C PHE A 44 10.61 -3.98 -1.92
N ASN A 45 9.50 -4.17 -1.20
CA ASN A 45 8.44 -3.15 -1.10
C ASN A 45 8.97 -1.86 -0.43
N PHE A 46 9.74 -1.99 0.65
CA PHE A 46 10.37 -0.85 1.30
C PHE A 46 11.44 -0.20 0.43
N VAL A 47 12.31 -0.99 -0.20
CA VAL A 47 13.40 -0.49 -1.05
C VAL A 47 12.84 0.25 -2.27
N ALA A 48 11.77 -0.24 -2.88
CA ALA A 48 11.18 0.34 -4.09
C ALA A 48 10.85 1.82 -3.95
N VAL A 49 10.40 2.28 -2.77
CA VAL A 49 10.07 3.71 -2.57
C VAL A 49 11.27 4.63 -2.74
N PHE A 50 12.48 4.17 -2.43
CA PHE A 50 13.70 4.96 -2.56
C PHE A 50 14.22 5.05 -4.00
N PHE A 51 13.93 4.04 -4.82
CA PHE A 51 14.43 3.97 -6.21
C PHE A 51 13.39 4.44 -7.24
N ILE A 52 12.10 4.15 -7.01
CA ILE A 52 11.00 4.49 -7.92
C ILE A 52 10.35 5.83 -7.54
N GLY A 53 10.49 6.24 -6.28
CA GLY A 53 9.93 7.50 -5.78
C GLY A 53 8.40 7.51 -5.69
N THR A 54 7.83 8.68 -5.40
CA THR A 54 6.40 8.86 -5.13
C THR A 54 5.62 9.36 -6.35
N GLN A 55 6.08 9.06 -7.56
CA GLN A 55 5.53 9.63 -8.79
C GLN A 55 4.11 9.12 -9.06
N VAL A 56 3.84 7.85 -8.78
CA VAL A 56 2.49 7.26 -8.86
C VAL A 56 1.52 7.96 -7.91
N ALA A 57 1.94 8.24 -6.67
CA ALA A 57 1.12 8.95 -5.69
C ALA A 57 0.76 10.37 -6.16
N LYS A 58 1.69 11.09 -6.82
CA LYS A 58 1.39 12.39 -7.44
C LYS A 58 0.38 12.26 -8.57
N THR A 59 0.55 11.29 -9.48
CA THR A 59 -0.37 11.09 -10.60
C THR A 59 -1.78 10.75 -10.12
N ILE A 60 -1.92 9.92 -9.10
CA ILE A 60 -3.24 9.60 -8.52
C ILE A 60 -3.82 10.81 -7.78
N GLY A 61 -3.02 11.53 -6.98
CA GLY A 61 -3.49 12.63 -6.14
C GLY A 61 -3.87 13.90 -6.89
N THR A 62 -3.29 14.17 -8.06
CA THR A 62 -3.60 15.39 -8.85
C THR A 62 -4.10 15.12 -10.26
N GLY A 63 -3.94 13.89 -10.77
CA GLY A 63 -4.34 13.52 -12.13
C GLY A 63 -5.72 12.85 -12.22
N ILE A 64 -6.26 12.36 -11.10
CA ILE A 64 -7.54 11.64 -11.05
C ILE A 64 -8.59 12.40 -10.22
N VAL A 65 -8.17 13.00 -9.10
CA VAL A 65 -9.05 13.74 -8.18
C VAL A 65 -8.72 15.23 -8.24
N ASP A 66 -9.74 16.09 -8.32
CA ASP A 66 -9.56 17.54 -8.24
C ASP A 66 -9.10 17.92 -6.81
N PRO A 67 -7.91 18.51 -6.62
CA PRO A 67 -7.41 18.88 -5.30
C PRO A 67 -8.32 19.86 -4.54
N GLN A 68 -9.18 20.61 -5.23
CA GLN A 68 -10.03 21.63 -4.61
C GLN A 68 -11.17 21.02 -3.78
N ILE A 69 -11.56 19.78 -4.07
CA ILE A 69 -12.63 19.08 -3.35
C ILE A 69 -12.10 18.13 -2.27
N VAL A 70 -10.77 18.02 -2.12
CA VAL A 70 -10.15 17.12 -1.14
C VAL A 70 -10.17 17.76 0.24
N ASP A 71 -11.15 17.37 1.04
CA ASP A 71 -11.26 17.76 2.44
C ASP A 71 -11.02 16.58 3.40
N ASN A 72 -10.86 16.89 4.70
CA ASN A 72 -10.59 15.89 5.72
C ASN A 72 -11.70 14.82 5.83
N MET A 73 -12.95 15.21 5.55
CA MET A 73 -14.09 14.30 5.58
C MET A 73 -14.05 13.31 4.42
N LEU A 74 -13.73 13.77 3.20
CA LEU A 74 -13.59 12.93 2.02
C LEU A 74 -12.45 11.92 2.18
N ILE A 75 -11.31 12.34 2.74
CA ILE A 75 -10.20 11.40 3.00
C ILE A 75 -10.63 10.32 4.01
N LEU A 76 -11.37 10.71 5.05
CA LEU A 76 -11.87 9.78 6.06
C LEU A 76 -12.88 8.78 5.50
N SER A 77 -13.82 9.25 4.68
CA SER A 77 -14.83 8.37 4.07
C SER A 77 -14.21 7.45 3.02
N ALA A 78 -13.24 7.95 2.23
CA ALA A 78 -12.50 7.15 1.28
C ALA A 78 -11.68 6.05 1.97
N LEU A 79 -10.89 6.39 2.98
CA LEU A 79 -10.11 5.41 3.75
C LEU A 79 -11.02 4.42 4.49
N GLY A 80 -12.09 4.91 5.10
CA GLY A 80 -13.07 4.06 5.80
C GLY A 80 -13.72 3.04 4.87
N GLY A 81 -14.17 3.49 3.69
CA GLY A 81 -14.77 2.60 2.69
C GLY A 81 -13.78 1.66 2.00
N ALA A 82 -12.48 1.96 2.04
CA ALA A 82 -11.45 1.09 1.46
C ALA A 82 -10.92 0.03 2.45
N ILE A 83 -11.10 0.24 3.76
CA ILE A 83 -10.75 -0.72 4.81
C ILE A 83 -11.86 -1.76 5.04
N ILE A 84 -13.13 -1.34 4.98
CA ILE A 84 -14.32 -2.18 5.23
C ILE A 84 -14.74 -2.90 3.96
#